data_AF-E1IC15-F1
#
_entry.id   AF-E1IC15-F1
#
_cell.length_a   1.000
_cell.length_b   1.000
_cell.length_c   1.000
_cell.angle_alpha   90.00
_cell.angle_beta   90.00
_cell.angle_gamma   90.00
#
_symmetry.space_group_name_H-M   'P 1'
#
loop_
_entity.id
_entity.type
_entity.pdbx_description
1 polymer ?
#
loop_
_entity_poly.entity_id
_entity_poly.type
_entity_poly.pdbx_seq_one_letter_code
_entity_poly.pdbx_strand_id
1 'polypeptide(L)'
;MTMREYLAPPQRRIALAVGIGLLAAIAAYVRLVVADLVAADFTWAWRGAQVLLAGENPYQTIRPTGAYPYNDFLYYPLTALLLAVPVAWLPGPVAGAILLGLGSGLLAWGLVQREQYHSLVLFFSPPYLFALLMGQWSPLITAAAFIPSLGLVLSAKPNLGLPMLLVYPSRKQWLLCAALVLLSLIVLPTWPWDMLANLSTHINYIPLLTWYGPLLLLALPFWRHTEARLLLAMALVPQRLVYDQLALWLIPQTPRQSLLLLICMTLGLLIGITLDMGELALTTAYLPALGIVLWQRRERWWRWK
;
A
#
# COMPACT_ATOMS: atom_id res chain seq x y z
N MET A 1 -13.42 16.34 34.80
CA MET A 1 -12.78 15.09 34.36
C MET A 1 -12.32 15.28 32.92
N THR A 2 -11.03 15.54 32.70
CA THR A 2 -10.50 15.98 31.40
C THR A 2 -10.29 14.79 30.46
N MET A 3 -10.68 14.93 29.19
CA MET A 3 -10.62 13.91 28.10
C MET A 3 -9.30 13.12 27.95
N ARG A 4 -8.21 13.52 28.63
CA ARG A 4 -6.92 12.81 28.65
C ARG A 4 -6.95 11.49 29.44
N GLU A 5 -7.92 11.26 30.33
CA GLU A 5 -7.95 10.06 31.19
C GLU A 5 -8.41 8.77 30.49
N TYR A 6 -8.92 8.85 29.26
CA TYR A 6 -9.33 7.68 28.45
C TYR A 6 -8.25 7.17 27.48
N LEU A 7 -7.07 7.80 27.46
CA LEU A 7 -6.01 7.39 26.56
C LEU A 7 -5.36 6.10 27.07
N ALA A 8 -5.36 5.06 26.24
CA ALA A 8 -4.64 3.84 26.57
C ALA A 8 -3.17 4.20 26.86
N PRO A 9 -2.59 3.70 27.97
CA PRO A 9 -1.20 3.95 28.32
C PRO A 9 -0.26 3.63 27.15
N PRO A 10 0.89 4.31 27.02
CA PRO A 10 1.86 4.06 25.94
C PRO A 10 2.22 2.58 25.77
N GLN A 11 2.32 1.85 26.88
CA GLN A 11 2.55 0.40 26.91
C GLN A 11 1.46 -0.38 26.17
N ARG A 12 0.18 -0.03 26.34
CA ARG A 12 -0.93 -0.68 25.63
C ARG A 12 -0.91 -0.38 24.13
N ARG A 13 -0.52 0.84 23.74
CA ARG A 13 -0.38 1.23 22.33
C ARG A 13 0.74 0.42 21.64
N ILE A 14 1.89 0.29 22.30
CA ILE A 14 3.01 -0.54 21.84
C ILE A 14 2.58 -2.01 21.77
N ALA A 15 1.97 -2.55 22.82
CA ALA A 15 1.52 -3.93 22.85
C ALA A 15 0.52 -4.24 21.73
N LEU A 16 -0.42 -3.33 21.45
CA LEU A 16 -1.37 -3.49 20.34
C LEU A 16 -0.68 -3.50 18.98
N ALA A 17 0.23 -2.55 18.74
CA ALA A 17 0.98 -2.46 17.50
C ALA A 17 1.87 -3.69 17.26
N VAL A 18 2.62 -4.11 18.29
CA VAL A 18 3.45 -5.33 18.27
C VAL A 18 2.58 -6.56 18.08
N GLY A 19 1.45 -6.66 18.78
CA GLY A 19 0.51 -7.79 18.64
C GLY A 19 -0.04 -7.91 17.22
N ILE A 20 -0.48 -6.81 16.61
CA ILE A 20 -0.95 -6.79 15.22
C ILE A 20 0.19 -7.16 14.26
N GLY A 21 1.39 -6.63 14.47
CA GLY A 21 2.56 -6.97 13.65
C GLY A 21 2.94 -8.44 13.74
N LEU A 22 2.97 -9.03 14.93
CA LEU A 22 3.27 -10.46 15.12
C LEU A 22 2.20 -11.36 14.52
N LEU A 23 0.92 -11.05 14.72
CA LEU A 23 -0.18 -11.81 14.12
C LEU A 23 -0.12 -11.75 12.59
N ALA A 24 0.16 -10.58 12.02
CA ALA A 24 0.35 -10.43 10.58
C ALA A 24 1.56 -11.23 10.07
N ALA A 25 2.70 -11.18 10.76
CA ALA A 25 3.89 -11.95 10.38
C ALA A 25 3.60 -13.46 10.39
N ILE A 26 2.96 -13.97 11.44
CA ILE A 26 2.62 -15.39 11.57
C ILE A 26 1.64 -15.81 10.48
N ALA A 27 0.56 -15.05 10.28
CA ALA A 27 -0.45 -15.34 9.26
C ALA A 27 0.15 -15.32 7.84
N ALA A 28 1.00 -14.33 7.54
CA ALA A 28 1.71 -14.25 6.26
C ALA A 28 2.67 -15.44 6.10
N TYR A 29 3.49 -15.76 7.10
CA TYR A 29 4.41 -16.90 7.05
C TYR A 29 3.68 -18.21 6.77
N VAL A 30 2.64 -18.52 7.53
CA VAL A 30 1.83 -19.73 7.34
C VAL A 30 1.25 -19.77 5.93
N ARG A 31 0.68 -18.66 5.44
CA ARG A 31 0.13 -18.57 4.08
C ARG A 31 1.18 -18.79 2.99
N LEU A 32 2.38 -18.24 3.17
CA LEU A 32 3.48 -18.34 2.21
C LEU A 32 4.04 -19.76 2.14
N VAL A 33 4.18 -20.43 3.28
CA VAL A 33 4.66 -21.82 3.35
C VAL A 33 3.61 -22.81 2.82
N VAL A 34 2.36 -22.73 3.29
CA VAL A 34 1.32 -23.72 2.96
C VAL A 34 1.00 -23.76 1.47
N ALA A 35 1.10 -22.61 0.80
CA ALA A 35 0.77 -22.49 -0.62
C ALA A 35 2.00 -22.34 -1.51
N ASP A 36 3.20 -22.56 -0.96
CA ASP A 36 4.47 -22.50 -1.68
C ASP A 36 4.66 -21.23 -2.52
N LEU A 37 4.33 -20.07 -1.92
CA LEU A 37 4.37 -18.78 -2.62
C LEU A 37 5.71 -18.04 -2.46
N VAL A 38 6.72 -18.64 -1.82
CA VAL A 38 7.98 -17.97 -1.49
C VAL A 38 7.70 -16.70 -0.67
N ALA A 39 7.85 -15.49 -1.21
CA ALA A 39 7.49 -14.23 -0.57
C ALA A 39 6.28 -13.54 -1.23
N ALA A 40 5.51 -14.30 -2.04
CA ALA A 40 4.44 -13.83 -2.90
C ALA A 40 4.90 -12.66 -3.78
N ASP A 41 4.23 -11.51 -3.76
CA ASP A 41 4.59 -10.37 -4.59
C ASP A 41 5.94 -9.75 -4.21
N PHE A 42 6.33 -9.84 -2.93
CA PHE A 42 7.65 -9.40 -2.48
C PHE A 42 8.79 -10.28 -3.03
N THR A 43 8.49 -11.43 -3.63
CA THR A 43 9.50 -12.31 -4.25
C THR A 43 10.30 -11.58 -5.33
N TRP A 44 9.67 -10.66 -6.08
CA TRP A 44 10.34 -9.88 -7.12
C TRP A 44 11.46 -9.00 -6.56
N ALA A 45 11.18 -8.28 -5.47
CA ALA A 45 12.18 -7.45 -4.80
C ALA A 45 13.24 -8.30 -4.07
N TRP A 46 12.81 -9.37 -3.39
CA TRP A 46 13.70 -10.28 -2.67
C TRP A 46 14.69 -11.01 -3.61
N ARG A 47 14.19 -11.66 -4.66
CA ARG A 47 15.03 -12.34 -5.67
C ARG A 47 15.88 -11.34 -6.45
N GLY A 48 15.31 -10.19 -6.81
CA GLY A 48 16.04 -9.11 -7.46
C GLY A 48 17.21 -8.61 -6.62
N ALA A 49 17.03 -8.49 -5.30
CA ALA A 49 18.12 -8.15 -4.38
C ALA A 49 19.20 -9.23 -4.33
N GLN A 50 18.84 -10.51 -4.35
CA GLN A 50 19.82 -11.61 -4.40
C GLN A 50 20.67 -11.58 -5.66
N VAL A 51 20.03 -11.40 -6.82
CA VAL A 51 20.74 -11.30 -8.12
C VAL A 51 21.63 -10.06 -8.15
N LEU A 52 21.15 -8.93 -7.62
CA LEU A 52 21.95 -7.72 -7.50
C LEU A 52 23.19 -7.93 -6.61
N LEU A 53 23.04 -8.63 -5.48
CA LEU A 53 24.15 -8.96 -4.58
C LEU A 53 25.16 -9.93 -5.20
N ALA A 54 24.74 -10.74 -6.18
CA ALA A 54 25.63 -11.58 -6.98
C ALA A 54 26.42 -10.79 -8.05
N GLY A 55 26.20 -9.47 -8.16
CA GLY A 55 26.87 -8.61 -9.14
C GLY A 55 26.24 -8.66 -10.54
N GLU A 56 25.06 -9.24 -10.68
CA GLU A 56 24.34 -9.36 -11.95
C GLU A 56 23.29 -8.25 -12.12
N ASN A 57 22.88 -8.01 -13.37
CA ASN A 57 21.75 -7.12 -13.66
C ASN A 57 20.41 -7.88 -13.47
N PRO A 58 19.63 -7.58 -12.42
CA PRO A 58 18.42 -8.34 -12.10
C PRO A 58 17.33 -8.21 -13.17
N TYR A 59 17.30 -7.14 -13.94
CA TYR A 59 16.32 -6.94 -15.02
C TYR A 59 16.61 -7.80 -16.26
N GLN A 60 17.85 -8.27 -16.41
CA GLN A 60 18.27 -9.13 -17.52
C GLN A 60 18.29 -10.62 -17.12
N THR A 61 18.65 -10.92 -15.87
CA THR A 61 18.72 -12.28 -15.33
C THR A 61 17.35 -12.85 -14.97
N ILE A 62 16.46 -12.06 -14.35
CA ILE A 62 15.14 -12.55 -13.93
C ILE A 62 14.21 -12.61 -15.14
N ARG A 63 13.96 -13.85 -15.58
CA ARG A 63 13.06 -14.19 -16.68
C ARG A 63 11.88 -15.04 -16.19
N PRO A 64 10.73 -15.01 -16.89
CA PRO A 64 9.64 -15.95 -16.63
C PRO A 64 10.10 -17.39 -16.87
N THR A 65 10.03 -18.24 -15.83
CA THR A 65 10.50 -19.63 -15.91
C THR A 65 9.49 -20.66 -15.41
N GLY A 66 8.31 -20.25 -14.95
CA GLY A 66 7.33 -21.20 -14.44
C GLY A 66 6.06 -20.55 -13.89
N ALA A 67 5.42 -21.24 -12.94
CA ALA A 67 4.24 -20.75 -12.23
C ALA A 67 4.57 -19.55 -11.34
N TYR A 68 3.54 -18.84 -10.91
CA TYR A 68 3.67 -17.77 -9.91
C TYR A 68 4.41 -18.28 -8.66
N PRO A 69 5.36 -17.51 -8.08
CA PRO A 69 5.73 -16.12 -8.40
C PRO A 69 6.91 -15.98 -9.41
N TYR A 70 7.16 -16.98 -10.28
CA TYR A 70 8.26 -16.97 -11.27
C TYR A 70 7.79 -16.75 -12.71
N ASN A 71 6.56 -16.26 -12.88
CA ASN A 71 5.84 -16.23 -14.16
C ASN A 71 5.94 -14.90 -14.92
N ASP A 72 6.83 -14.00 -14.50
CA ASP A 72 6.95 -12.65 -15.07
C ASP A 72 8.42 -12.16 -15.09
N PHE A 73 8.65 -11.04 -15.78
CA PHE A 73 9.93 -10.33 -15.70
C PHE A 73 10.01 -9.50 -14.42
N LEU A 74 11.21 -9.03 -14.05
CA LEU A 74 11.31 -8.07 -12.94
C LEU A 74 10.75 -6.70 -13.36
N TYR A 75 9.71 -6.24 -12.65
CA TYR A 75 9.02 -4.96 -12.89
C TYR A 75 9.08 -3.99 -11.71
N TYR A 76 9.65 -4.40 -10.58
CA TYR A 76 9.87 -3.51 -9.43
C TYR A 76 11.08 -2.59 -9.68
N PRO A 77 11.03 -1.32 -9.22
CA PRO A 77 12.17 -0.42 -9.33
C PRO A 77 13.33 -0.89 -8.45
N LEU A 78 14.56 -0.52 -8.81
CA LEU A 78 15.76 -0.96 -8.12
C LEU A 78 15.77 -0.49 -6.65
N THR A 79 15.12 0.62 -6.35
CA THR A 79 14.88 1.09 -4.98
C THR A 79 14.17 0.05 -4.11
N ALA A 80 13.23 -0.73 -4.66
CA ALA A 80 12.57 -1.82 -3.94
C ALA A 80 13.53 -2.97 -3.63
N LEU A 81 14.41 -3.31 -4.59
CA LEU A 81 15.44 -4.34 -4.42
C LEU A 81 16.44 -3.93 -3.35
N LEU A 82 16.92 -2.68 -3.38
CA LEU A 82 17.83 -2.15 -2.36
C LEU A 82 17.20 -2.20 -0.96
N LEU A 83 15.89 -1.97 -0.84
CA LEU A 83 15.17 -2.11 0.42
C LEU A 83 14.97 -3.56 0.86
N ALA A 84 15.02 -4.51 -0.07
CA ALA A 84 14.95 -5.95 0.23
C ALA A 84 16.31 -6.55 0.60
N VAL A 85 17.45 -5.89 0.28
CA VAL A 85 18.81 -6.36 0.60
C VAL A 85 18.98 -6.83 2.06
N PRO A 86 18.50 -6.10 3.10
CA PRO A 86 18.68 -6.52 4.50
C PRO A 86 18.07 -7.88 4.84
N VAL A 87 17.10 -8.35 4.05
CA VAL A 87 16.39 -9.63 4.24
C VAL A 87 16.61 -10.60 3.08
N ALA A 88 17.46 -10.27 2.10
CA ALA A 88 17.67 -11.08 0.90
C ALA A 88 18.35 -12.43 1.18
N TRP A 89 19.07 -12.54 2.30
CA TRP A 89 19.75 -13.76 2.75
C TRP A 89 18.82 -14.72 3.53
N LEU A 90 17.61 -14.26 3.89
CA LEU A 90 16.62 -15.08 4.58
C LEU A 90 15.80 -15.90 3.56
N PRO A 91 15.21 -17.04 3.99
CA PRO A 91 14.22 -17.74 3.17
C PRO A 91 13.08 -16.80 2.79
N GLY A 92 12.62 -16.87 1.54
CA GLY A 92 11.56 -15.99 1.01
C GLY A 92 10.33 -15.85 1.91
N PRO A 93 9.74 -16.96 2.44
CA PRO A 93 8.60 -16.88 3.35
C PRO A 93 8.88 -16.06 4.62
N VAL A 94 10.11 -16.15 5.16
CA VAL A 94 10.53 -15.39 6.34
C VAL A 94 10.68 -13.91 5.98
N ALA A 95 11.33 -13.60 4.86
CA ALA A 95 11.51 -12.22 4.40
C ALA A 95 10.16 -11.51 4.14
N GLY A 96 9.22 -12.20 3.47
CA GLY A 96 7.85 -11.70 3.27
C GLY A 96 7.08 -11.51 4.57
N ALA A 97 7.16 -12.48 5.50
CA ALA A 97 6.53 -12.37 6.81
C ALA A 97 7.05 -11.18 7.63
N ILE A 98 8.36 -10.93 7.60
CA ILE A 98 8.97 -9.77 8.27
C ILE A 98 8.45 -8.46 7.67
N LEU A 99 8.43 -8.34 6.34
CA LEU A 99 7.89 -7.15 5.66
C LEU A 99 6.46 -6.85 6.12
N LEU A 100 5.62 -7.87 6.14
CA LEU A 100 4.20 -7.71 6.48
C LEU A 100 4.00 -7.43 7.96
N GLY A 101 4.72 -8.13 8.84
CA GLY A 101 4.67 -7.87 10.27
C GLY A 101 5.12 -6.46 10.64
N LEU A 102 6.24 -6.00 10.06
CA LEU A 102 6.73 -4.64 10.25
C LEU A 102 5.75 -3.61 9.68
N GLY A 103 5.27 -3.81 8.45
CA GLY A 103 4.30 -2.92 7.81
C GLY A 103 3.01 -2.77 8.63
N SER A 104 2.43 -3.89 9.06
CA SER A 104 1.20 -3.91 9.85
C SER A 104 1.39 -3.34 11.25
N GLY A 105 2.49 -3.68 11.92
CA GLY A 105 2.78 -3.15 13.26
C GLY A 105 3.03 -1.64 13.25
N LEU A 106 3.80 -1.14 12.26
CA LEU A 106 4.05 0.30 12.10
C LEU A 106 2.79 1.06 11.69
N LEU A 107 1.94 0.49 10.83
CA LEU A 107 0.65 1.06 10.49
C LEU A 107 -0.26 1.15 11.73
N ALA A 108 -0.36 0.06 12.50
CA ALA A 108 -1.13 0.02 13.74
C ALA A 108 -0.63 1.07 14.73
N TRP A 109 0.70 1.16 14.91
CA TRP A 109 1.35 2.17 15.74
C TRP A 109 0.97 3.59 15.31
N GLY A 110 1.04 3.89 14.01
CA GLY A 110 0.66 5.19 13.46
C GLY A 110 -0.79 5.57 13.77
N LEU A 111 -1.72 4.63 13.62
CA LEU A 111 -3.14 4.84 13.91
C LEU A 111 -3.40 5.09 15.39
N VAL A 112 -2.87 4.24 16.28
CA VAL A 112 -3.11 4.38 17.73
C VAL A 112 -2.43 5.62 18.31
N GLN A 113 -1.28 6.02 17.77
CA GLN A 113 -0.61 7.25 18.18
C GLN A 113 -1.39 8.51 17.80
N ARG A 114 -2.17 8.45 16.72
CA ARG A 114 -3.11 9.49 16.31
C ARG A 114 -4.51 9.32 16.90
N GLU A 115 -4.69 8.38 17.83
CA GLU A 115 -5.97 8.08 18.49
C GLU A 115 -7.08 7.63 17.52
N GLN A 116 -6.68 7.13 16.35
CA GLN A 116 -7.57 6.63 15.31
C GLN A 116 -7.91 5.14 15.53
N TYR A 117 -8.35 4.79 16.74
CA TYR A 117 -8.69 3.40 17.09
C TYR A 117 -9.80 2.83 16.20
N HIS A 118 -10.73 3.67 15.76
CA HIS A 118 -11.79 3.27 14.82
C HIS A 118 -11.25 2.75 13.49
N SER A 119 -10.08 3.23 13.06
CA SER A 119 -9.44 2.81 11.82
C SER A 119 -8.77 1.45 11.94
N LEU A 120 -8.63 0.86 13.14
CA LEU A 120 -8.11 -0.52 13.28
C LEU A 120 -8.98 -1.56 12.55
N VAL A 121 -10.25 -1.22 12.26
CA VAL A 121 -11.12 -2.01 11.36
C VAL A 121 -10.47 -2.25 10.00
N LEU A 122 -9.54 -1.40 9.54
CA LEU A 122 -8.83 -1.58 8.28
C LEU A 122 -8.08 -2.92 8.21
N PHE A 123 -7.65 -3.48 9.34
CA PHE A 123 -6.96 -4.77 9.39
C PHE A 123 -7.88 -5.96 9.05
N PHE A 124 -9.18 -5.73 8.92
CA PHE A 124 -10.17 -6.70 8.42
C PHE A 124 -10.64 -6.37 7.00
N SER A 125 -10.12 -5.30 6.41
CA SER A 125 -10.54 -4.85 5.08
C SER A 125 -10.02 -5.75 3.96
N PRO A 126 -10.75 -5.87 2.83
CA PRO A 126 -10.25 -6.60 1.67
C PRO A 126 -8.86 -6.14 1.18
N PRO A 127 -8.55 -4.83 1.06
CA PRO A 127 -7.22 -4.40 0.67
C PRO A 127 -6.12 -4.90 1.63
N TYR A 128 -6.36 -4.86 2.93
CA TYR A 128 -5.38 -5.34 3.91
C TYR A 128 -5.22 -6.86 3.87
N LEU A 129 -6.33 -7.60 3.82
CA LEU A 129 -6.28 -9.06 3.77
C LEU A 129 -5.58 -9.54 2.50
N PHE A 130 -5.85 -8.93 1.35
CA PHE A 130 -5.09 -9.22 0.13
C PHE A 130 -3.62 -8.82 0.25
N ALA A 131 -3.31 -7.69 0.89
CA ALA A 131 -1.94 -7.28 1.11
C ALA A 131 -1.18 -8.31 1.95
N LEU A 132 -1.81 -8.80 3.02
CA LEU A 132 -1.29 -9.84 3.91
C LEU A 132 -1.07 -11.17 3.17
N LEU A 133 -2.05 -11.60 2.38
CA LEU A 133 -1.99 -12.86 1.63
C LEU A 133 -1.00 -12.84 0.47
N MET A 134 -0.74 -11.65 -0.11
CA MET A 134 0.07 -11.47 -1.30
C MET A 134 1.44 -10.86 -1.04
N GLY A 135 1.86 -10.67 0.22
CA GLY A 135 3.19 -10.16 0.52
C GLY A 135 3.40 -8.71 0.03
N GLN A 136 2.43 -7.82 0.23
CA GLN A 136 2.44 -6.47 -0.36
C GLN A 136 3.11 -5.38 0.46
N TRP A 137 3.61 -4.36 -0.25
CA TRP A 137 4.19 -3.13 0.33
C TRP A 137 3.16 -2.17 0.94
N SER A 138 1.88 -2.30 0.59
CA SER A 138 0.87 -1.30 0.89
C SER A 138 0.70 -0.98 2.39
N PRO A 139 0.82 -1.92 3.36
CA PRO A 139 0.76 -1.57 4.78
C PRO A 139 1.91 -0.66 5.21
N LEU A 140 3.14 -0.96 4.78
CA LEU A 140 4.33 -0.19 5.13
C LEU A 140 4.33 1.19 4.45
N ILE A 141 3.88 1.27 3.20
CA ILE A 141 3.69 2.55 2.49
C ILE A 141 2.60 3.39 3.15
N THR A 142 1.48 2.79 3.55
CA THR A 142 0.40 3.51 4.26
C THR A 142 0.89 4.01 5.61
N ALA A 143 1.71 3.23 6.33
CA ALA A 143 2.31 3.64 7.60
C ALA A 143 3.18 4.90 7.48
N ALA A 144 3.76 5.17 6.30
CA ALA A 144 4.56 6.37 6.06
C ALA A 144 3.75 7.68 6.19
N ALA A 145 2.42 7.65 6.08
CA ALA A 145 1.57 8.80 6.41
C ALA A 145 1.79 9.32 7.85
N PHE A 146 2.17 8.42 8.75
CA PHE A 146 2.34 8.69 10.17
C PHE A 146 3.80 8.79 10.59
N ILE A 147 4.69 8.10 9.87
CA ILE A 147 6.09 7.91 10.27
C ILE A 147 7.02 8.42 9.15
N PRO A 148 7.47 9.70 9.20
CA PRO A 148 8.29 10.29 8.14
C PRO A 148 9.63 9.59 7.87
N SER A 149 10.16 8.81 8.83
CA SER A 149 11.37 8.01 8.60
C SER A 149 11.18 6.84 7.63
N LEU A 150 9.93 6.47 7.32
CA LEU A 150 9.62 5.47 6.29
C LEU A 150 9.68 6.03 4.87
N GLY A 151 10.18 7.25 4.67
CA GLY A 151 10.27 7.90 3.36
C GLY A 151 10.90 7.02 2.28
N LEU A 152 11.97 6.27 2.61
CA LEU A 152 12.63 5.36 1.68
C LEU A 152 11.65 4.38 1.01
N VAL A 153 10.70 3.84 1.78
CA VAL A 153 9.73 2.83 1.33
C VAL A 153 8.78 3.37 0.27
N LEU A 154 8.50 4.69 0.25
CA LEU A 154 7.63 5.29 -0.76
C LEU A 154 8.19 5.09 -2.18
N SER A 155 9.50 5.01 -2.33
CA SER A 155 10.14 4.75 -3.63
C SER A 155 10.10 3.28 -4.06
N ALA A 156 9.76 2.34 -3.17
CA ALA A 156 9.70 0.91 -3.48
C ALA A 156 8.54 0.57 -4.44
N LYS A 157 7.44 1.34 -4.35
CA LYS A 157 6.27 1.19 -5.21
C LYS A 157 5.74 2.58 -5.58
N PRO A 158 6.36 3.25 -6.58
CA PRO A 158 6.14 4.67 -6.86
C PRO A 158 4.70 5.04 -7.14
N ASN A 159 3.92 4.13 -7.73
CA ASN A 159 2.49 4.32 -7.96
C ASN A 159 1.71 4.49 -6.64
N LEU A 160 2.10 3.84 -5.54
CA LEU A 160 1.49 4.07 -4.22
C LEU A 160 2.20 5.16 -3.42
N GLY A 161 3.54 5.20 -3.49
CA GLY A 161 4.33 6.11 -2.68
C GLY A 161 4.23 7.57 -3.10
N LEU A 162 4.06 7.86 -4.39
CA LEU A 162 3.90 9.23 -4.88
C LEU A 162 2.60 9.88 -4.34
N PRO A 163 1.41 9.24 -4.42
CA PRO A 163 0.21 9.74 -3.74
C PRO A 163 0.44 10.04 -2.26
N MET A 164 1.10 9.13 -1.53
CA MET A 164 1.38 9.34 -0.10
C MET A 164 2.28 10.55 0.14
N LEU A 165 3.33 10.72 -0.67
CA LEU A 165 4.28 11.84 -0.56
C LEU A 165 3.63 13.20 -0.88
N LEU A 166 2.71 13.24 -1.85
CA LEU A 166 1.99 14.45 -2.25
C LEU A 166 0.94 14.86 -1.20
N VAL A 167 0.28 13.89 -0.58
CA VAL A 167 -0.82 14.13 0.36
C VAL A 167 -0.32 14.41 1.77
N TYR A 168 0.71 13.67 2.21
CA TYR A 168 1.33 13.76 3.53
C TYR A 168 2.80 14.18 3.41
N PRO A 169 3.09 15.38 2.87
CA PRO A 169 4.47 15.77 2.57
C PRO A 169 5.29 15.98 3.84
N SER A 170 6.49 15.41 3.85
CA SER A 170 7.52 15.72 4.84
C SER A 170 8.85 15.95 4.13
N ARG A 171 9.58 16.99 4.52
CA ARG A 171 10.95 17.24 4.01
C ARG A 171 11.85 16.01 4.18
N LYS A 172 11.71 15.32 5.32
CA LYS A 172 12.46 14.09 5.60
C LYS A 172 12.12 12.98 4.60
N GLN A 173 10.84 12.81 4.24
CA GLN A 173 10.44 11.80 3.26
C GLN A 173 10.99 12.11 1.87
N TRP A 174 10.87 13.37 1.42
CA TRP A 174 11.46 13.81 0.15
C TRP A 174 12.95 13.54 0.07
N LEU A 175 13.70 13.90 1.12
CA LEU A 175 15.15 13.66 1.18
C LEU A 175 15.49 12.17 1.15
N LEU A 176 14.77 11.35 1.91
CA LEU A 176 15.00 9.90 1.93
C LEU A 176 14.68 9.26 0.56
N CYS A 177 13.53 9.58 -0.04
CA CYS A 177 13.18 9.13 -1.39
C CYS A 177 14.26 9.52 -2.41
N ALA A 178 14.66 10.80 -2.43
CA ALA A 178 15.66 11.30 -3.34
C ALA A 178 17.01 10.59 -3.14
N ALA A 179 17.45 10.43 -1.89
CA ALA A 179 18.70 9.73 -1.57
C ALA A 179 18.68 8.28 -2.08
N LEU A 180 17.58 7.54 -1.91
CA LEU A 180 17.49 6.16 -2.37
C LEU A 180 17.41 6.04 -3.90
N VAL A 181 16.73 6.97 -4.57
CA VAL A 181 16.70 7.03 -6.04
C VAL A 181 18.08 7.38 -6.60
N LEU A 182 18.80 8.32 -5.98
CA LEU A 182 20.17 8.64 -6.40
C LEU A 182 21.11 7.44 -6.17
N LEU A 183 21.00 6.77 -5.02
CA LEU A 183 21.76 5.55 -4.74
C LEU A 183 21.46 4.46 -5.76
N SER A 184 20.20 4.25 -6.14
CA SER A 184 19.84 3.23 -7.13
C SER A 184 20.43 3.55 -8.51
N LEU A 185 20.47 4.82 -8.92
CA LEU A 185 21.12 5.24 -10.16
C LEU A 185 22.64 5.09 -10.11
N ILE A 186 23.27 5.21 -8.94
CA ILE A 186 24.71 4.93 -8.78
C ILE A 186 24.97 3.41 -8.90
N VAL A 187 24.12 2.58 -8.30
CA VAL A 187 24.29 1.12 -8.29
C VAL A 187 24.10 0.51 -9.69
N LEU A 188 23.06 0.93 -10.43
CA LEU A 188 22.79 0.42 -11.77
C LEU A 188 22.14 1.52 -12.63
N PRO A 189 22.91 2.41 -13.29
CA PRO A 189 22.37 3.59 -13.98
C PRO A 189 21.29 3.30 -15.04
N THR A 190 21.31 2.11 -15.65
CA THR A 190 20.38 1.70 -16.71
C THR A 190 19.05 1.17 -16.19
N TRP A 191 18.91 0.94 -14.87
CA TRP A 191 17.73 0.29 -14.29
C TRP A 191 16.39 0.90 -14.67
N PRO A 192 16.22 2.25 -14.81
CA PRO A 192 14.93 2.80 -15.18
C PRO A 192 14.49 2.34 -16.57
N TRP A 193 15.43 2.27 -17.52
CA TRP A 193 15.18 1.83 -18.89
C TRP A 193 14.95 0.32 -18.95
N ASP A 194 15.77 -0.44 -18.24
CA ASP A 194 15.63 -1.90 -18.16
C ASP A 194 14.28 -2.30 -17.53
N MET A 195 13.86 -1.61 -16.46
CA MET A 195 12.55 -1.81 -15.84
C MET A 195 11.40 -1.43 -16.79
N LEU A 196 11.50 -0.29 -17.48
CA LEU A 196 10.47 0.14 -18.43
C LEU A 196 10.28 -0.87 -19.58
N ALA A 197 11.36 -1.50 -20.05
CA ALA A 197 11.28 -2.57 -21.05
C ALA A 197 10.47 -3.79 -20.52
N ASN A 198 10.62 -4.13 -19.24
CA ASN A 198 9.91 -5.22 -18.58
C ASN A 198 8.46 -4.88 -18.17
N LEU A 199 8.08 -3.59 -18.12
CA LEU A 199 6.74 -3.16 -17.70
C LEU A 199 5.65 -3.40 -18.76
N SER A 200 6.02 -3.60 -20.03
CA SER A 200 5.07 -3.77 -21.14
C SER A 200 4.12 -4.97 -20.99
N THR A 201 4.46 -5.95 -20.15
CA THR A 201 3.65 -7.15 -19.88
C THR A 201 2.67 -6.98 -18.71
N HIS A 202 2.71 -5.85 -18.00
CA HIS A 202 1.96 -5.65 -16.75
C HIS A 202 0.63 -4.91 -16.93
N ILE A 203 -0.47 -5.62 -16.67
CA ILE A 203 -1.82 -5.05 -16.69
C ILE A 203 -2.03 -4.21 -15.41
N ASN A 204 -2.34 -2.93 -15.59
CA ASN A 204 -2.71 -2.01 -14.53
C ASN A 204 -3.89 -1.14 -14.97
N TYR A 205 -4.68 -0.68 -14.01
CA TYR A 205 -5.84 0.18 -14.22
C TYR A 205 -5.60 1.51 -13.53
N ILE A 206 -5.94 2.61 -14.20
CA ILE A 206 -5.99 3.94 -13.57
C ILE A 206 -7.44 4.14 -13.12
N PRO A 207 -7.74 4.25 -11.81
CA PRO A 207 -9.12 4.29 -11.32
C PRO A 207 -9.96 5.39 -11.97
N LEU A 208 -9.36 6.57 -12.23
CA LEU A 208 -10.02 7.68 -12.92
C LEU A 208 -10.45 7.35 -14.35
N LEU A 209 -9.75 6.43 -15.03
CA LEU A 209 -10.04 6.03 -16.42
C LEU A 209 -10.95 4.81 -16.53
N THR A 210 -11.41 4.25 -15.40
CA THR A 210 -12.44 3.20 -15.41
C THR A 210 -13.81 3.80 -15.69
N TRP A 211 -14.81 2.97 -16.00
CA TRP A 211 -16.17 3.41 -16.39
C TRP A 211 -16.80 4.44 -15.44
N TYR A 212 -16.64 4.25 -14.12
CA TYR A 212 -17.17 5.17 -13.10
C TYR A 212 -16.12 6.14 -12.55
N GLY A 213 -14.89 6.03 -13.05
CA GLY A 213 -13.74 6.83 -12.65
C GLY A 213 -13.96 8.35 -12.73
N PRO A 214 -14.58 8.91 -13.79
CA PRO A 214 -14.82 10.35 -13.88
C PRO A 214 -15.62 10.93 -12.71
N LEU A 215 -16.46 10.14 -12.04
CA LEU A 215 -17.19 10.58 -10.85
C LEU A 215 -16.26 10.97 -9.69
N LEU A 216 -15.04 10.41 -9.65
CA LEU A 216 -14.03 10.73 -8.63
C LEU A 216 -13.60 12.21 -8.70
N LEU A 217 -13.79 12.87 -9.84
CA LEU A 217 -13.55 14.31 -10.00
C LEU A 217 -14.50 15.17 -9.16
N LEU A 218 -15.62 14.61 -8.65
CA LEU A 218 -16.48 15.30 -7.68
C LEU A 218 -15.75 15.63 -6.36
N ALA A 219 -14.58 15.03 -6.12
CA ALA A 219 -13.72 15.41 -5.00
C ALA A 219 -12.87 16.68 -5.26
N LEU A 220 -12.73 17.14 -6.52
CA LEU A 220 -11.89 18.31 -6.87
C LEU A 220 -12.26 19.60 -6.11
N PRO A 221 -13.56 19.97 -5.94
CA PRO A 221 -13.92 21.15 -5.14
C PRO A 221 -13.42 21.08 -3.69
N PHE A 222 -13.09 19.88 -3.20
CA PHE A 222 -12.61 19.62 -1.86
C PHE A 222 -11.08 19.41 -1.78
N TRP A 223 -10.32 19.71 -2.84
CA TRP A 223 -8.87 19.45 -2.92
C TRP A 223 -8.03 20.03 -1.78
N ARG A 224 -8.51 21.04 -1.04
CA ARG A 224 -7.79 21.56 0.13
C ARG A 224 -7.80 20.60 1.32
N HIS A 225 -8.66 19.59 1.29
CA HIS A 225 -8.79 18.58 2.34
C HIS A 225 -7.95 17.35 2.02
N THR A 226 -7.28 16.82 3.05
CA THR A 226 -6.36 15.69 2.90
C THR A 226 -7.06 14.44 2.36
N GLU A 227 -8.30 14.17 2.75
CA GLU A 227 -9.06 13.01 2.28
C GLU A 227 -9.36 13.07 0.79
N ALA A 228 -9.76 14.25 0.30
CA ALA A 228 -10.02 14.48 -1.12
C ALA A 228 -8.73 14.42 -1.95
N ARG A 229 -7.62 14.97 -1.44
CA ARG A 229 -6.31 14.84 -2.08
C ARG A 229 -5.88 13.39 -2.18
N LEU A 230 -6.07 12.62 -1.11
CA LEU A 230 -5.72 11.19 -1.10
C LEU A 230 -6.50 10.42 -2.14
N LEU A 231 -7.83 10.61 -2.16
CA LEU A 231 -8.70 9.97 -3.14
C LEU A 231 -8.27 10.31 -4.58
N LEU A 232 -8.07 11.59 -4.88
CA LEU A 232 -7.69 12.06 -6.21
C LEU A 232 -6.28 11.58 -6.61
N ALA A 233 -5.30 11.67 -5.72
CA ALA A 233 -3.94 11.25 -5.99
C ALA A 233 -3.87 9.74 -6.24
N MET A 234 -4.57 8.94 -5.44
CA MET A 234 -4.69 7.50 -5.66
C MET A 234 -5.48 7.19 -6.94
N ALA A 235 -6.49 7.98 -7.31
CA ALA A 235 -7.27 7.75 -8.53
C ALA A 235 -6.48 7.98 -9.83
N LEU A 236 -5.37 8.73 -9.77
CA LEU A 236 -4.55 9.13 -10.92
C LEU A 236 -3.38 8.19 -11.23
N VAL A 237 -3.12 7.20 -10.38
CA VAL A 237 -1.98 6.29 -10.51
C VAL A 237 -2.43 4.90 -10.97
N PRO A 238 -1.60 4.18 -11.73
CA PRO A 238 -1.89 2.80 -12.11
C PRO A 238 -1.91 1.88 -10.89
N GLN A 239 -2.92 1.02 -10.81
CA GLN A 239 -3.16 0.06 -9.72
C GLN A 239 -3.53 -1.30 -10.30
N ARG A 240 -3.12 -2.37 -9.64
CA ARG A 240 -3.27 -3.72 -10.16
C ARG A 240 -4.48 -4.43 -9.58
N LEU A 241 -4.51 -4.54 -8.26
CA LEU A 241 -5.48 -5.35 -7.52
C LEU A 241 -5.97 -4.62 -6.27
N VAL A 242 -6.84 -5.30 -5.52
CA VAL A 242 -7.54 -4.80 -4.34
C VAL A 242 -6.60 -4.32 -3.22
N TYR A 243 -5.36 -4.83 -3.17
CA TYR A 243 -4.40 -4.47 -2.11
C TYR A 243 -3.81 -3.05 -2.24
N ASP A 244 -3.90 -2.42 -3.42
CA ASP A 244 -3.33 -1.09 -3.67
C ASP A 244 -4.17 0.02 -3.02
N GLN A 245 -5.45 -0.25 -2.73
CA GLN A 245 -6.38 0.74 -2.18
C GLN A 245 -6.31 0.89 -0.65
N LEU A 246 -5.35 0.22 0.01
CA LEU A 246 -5.23 0.27 1.47
C LEU A 246 -5.12 1.70 2.01
N ALA A 247 -4.42 2.58 1.30
CA ALA A 247 -4.27 3.98 1.71
C ALA A 247 -5.61 4.74 1.79
N LEU A 248 -6.64 4.33 1.02
CA LEU A 248 -7.97 4.96 1.09
C LEU A 248 -8.62 4.80 2.48
N TRP A 249 -8.14 3.86 3.32
CA TRP A 249 -8.59 3.70 4.71
C TRP A 249 -8.14 4.83 5.65
N LEU A 250 -7.35 5.78 5.16
CA LEU A 250 -7.06 7.03 5.87
C LEU A 250 -8.14 8.11 5.67
N ILE A 251 -9.14 7.87 4.82
CA ILE A 251 -10.26 8.79 4.53
C ILE A 251 -11.33 8.79 5.65
N PRO A 252 -11.79 7.64 6.17
CA PRO A 252 -12.78 7.63 7.25
C PRO A 252 -12.27 8.36 8.50
N GLN A 253 -13.14 9.20 9.08
CA GLN A 253 -12.87 9.97 10.31
C GLN A 253 -13.68 9.46 11.50
N THR A 254 -14.59 8.50 11.29
CA THR A 254 -15.49 7.98 12.33
C THR A 254 -15.67 6.46 12.18
N PRO A 255 -16.03 5.74 13.25
CA PRO A 255 -16.34 4.30 13.18
C PRO A 255 -17.40 3.95 12.15
N ARG A 256 -18.42 4.80 11.98
CA ARG A 256 -19.50 4.59 11.01
C ARG A 256 -18.97 4.65 9.57
N GLN A 257 -18.08 5.60 9.28
CA GLN A 257 -17.46 5.71 7.96
C GLN A 257 -16.52 4.52 7.69
N SER A 258 -15.75 4.08 8.69
CA SER A 258 -14.87 2.91 8.55
C SER A 258 -15.68 1.62 8.31
N LEU A 259 -16.78 1.43 9.04
CA LEU A 259 -17.65 0.27 8.85
C LEU A 259 -18.36 0.30 7.49
N LEU A 260 -18.86 1.46 7.06
CA LEU A 260 -19.45 1.62 5.74
C LEU A 260 -18.45 1.24 4.64
N LEU A 261 -17.21 1.74 4.75
CA LEU A 261 -16.16 1.42 3.79
C LEU A 261 -15.84 -0.09 3.80
N LEU A 262 -15.79 -0.72 4.99
CA LEU A 262 -15.60 -2.17 5.11
C LEU A 262 -16.67 -2.94 4.33
N ILE A 263 -17.94 -2.63 4.60
CA ILE A 263 -19.08 -3.33 4.01
C ILE A 263 -19.08 -3.16 2.49
N CYS A 264 -18.95 -1.92 2.00
CA CYS A 264 -18.96 -1.65 0.57
C CYS A 264 -17.79 -2.31 -0.16
N MET A 265 -16.57 -2.25 0.38
CA MET A 265 -15.41 -2.92 -0.21
C MET A 265 -15.54 -4.44 -0.20
N THR A 266 -16.15 -5.00 0.85
CA THR A 266 -16.34 -6.47 0.96
C THR A 266 -17.37 -6.95 -0.05
N LEU A 267 -18.53 -6.29 -0.12
CA LEU A 267 -19.54 -6.58 -1.14
C LEU A 267 -18.98 -6.39 -2.54
N GLY A 268 -18.21 -5.32 -2.74
CA GLY A 268 -17.53 -5.03 -3.99
C GLY A 268 -16.54 -6.09 -4.43
N LEU A 269 -15.73 -6.59 -3.51
CA LEU A 269 -14.84 -7.72 -3.75
C LEU A 269 -15.64 -8.98 -4.12
N LEU A 270 -16.70 -9.30 -3.37
CA LEU A 270 -17.52 -10.50 -3.64
C LEU A 270 -18.15 -10.44 -5.04
N ILE A 271 -18.64 -9.27 -5.45
CA ILE A 271 -19.15 -9.03 -6.80
C ILE A 271 -18.03 -9.10 -7.84
N GLY A 272 -16.87 -8.52 -7.56
CA GLY A 272 -15.72 -8.53 -8.45
C GLY A 272 -15.21 -9.96 -8.73
N ILE A 273 -15.16 -10.81 -7.70
CA ILE A 273 -14.78 -12.22 -7.82
C ILE A 273 -15.77 -13.00 -8.71
N THR A 274 -17.05 -12.63 -8.72
CA THR A 274 -18.07 -13.36 -9.49
C THR A 274 -18.29 -12.84 -10.91
N LEU A 275 -17.98 -11.58 -11.21
CA LEU A 275 -18.39 -10.90 -12.46
C LEU A 275 -17.24 -10.37 -13.35
N ASP A 276 -15.98 -10.75 -13.10
CA ASP A 276 -14.74 -10.34 -13.80
C ASP A 276 -14.05 -9.06 -13.25
N MET A 277 -12.71 -9.12 -13.14
CA MET A 277 -12.02 -9.04 -11.82
C MET A 277 -11.14 -7.80 -11.55
N GLY A 278 -11.13 -6.78 -12.41
CA GLY A 278 -10.31 -5.58 -12.21
C GLY A 278 -11.11 -4.32 -11.85
N GLU A 279 -11.92 -3.89 -12.80
CA GLU A 279 -12.51 -2.54 -12.79
C GLU A 279 -13.67 -2.39 -11.80
N LEU A 280 -14.50 -3.42 -11.62
CA LEU A 280 -15.59 -3.41 -10.65
C LEU A 280 -15.08 -3.43 -9.21
N ALA A 281 -14.02 -4.19 -8.93
CA ALA A 281 -13.36 -4.21 -7.62
C ALA A 281 -12.74 -2.84 -7.28
N LEU A 282 -12.14 -2.16 -8.25
CA LEU A 282 -11.65 -0.79 -8.09
C LEU A 282 -12.81 0.19 -7.86
N THR A 283 -13.86 0.12 -8.67
CA THR A 283 -15.03 1.00 -8.55
C THR A 283 -15.63 0.93 -7.14
N THR A 284 -15.75 -0.27 -6.60
CA THR A 284 -16.33 -0.52 -5.27
C THR A 284 -15.41 -0.16 -4.11
N ALA A 285 -14.12 0.08 -4.36
CA ALA A 285 -13.21 0.72 -3.42
C ALA A 285 -13.32 2.26 -3.47
N TYR A 286 -13.35 2.84 -4.67
CA TYR A 286 -13.25 4.28 -4.87
C TYR A 286 -14.58 5.03 -4.69
N LEU A 287 -15.71 4.49 -5.16
CA LEU A 287 -17.00 5.17 -5.03
C LEU A 287 -17.46 5.33 -3.57
N PRO A 288 -17.33 4.32 -2.69
CA PRO A 288 -17.65 4.52 -1.27
C PRO A 288 -16.70 5.52 -0.60
N ALA A 289 -15.41 5.49 -0.95
CA ALA A 289 -14.45 6.48 -0.46
C ALA A 289 -14.82 7.91 -0.90
N LEU A 290 -15.24 8.08 -2.16
CA LEU A 290 -15.81 9.34 -2.66
C LEU A 290 -17.06 9.73 -1.86
N GLY A 291 -18.00 8.80 -1.66
CA GLY A 291 -19.22 9.04 -0.88
C GLY A 291 -18.91 9.52 0.54
N ILE A 292 -17.88 8.96 1.18
CA ILE A 292 -17.41 9.41 2.50
C ILE A 292 -16.82 10.83 2.43
N VAL A 293 -15.98 11.13 1.44
CA VAL A 293 -15.45 12.49 1.22
C VAL A 293 -16.60 13.48 1.05
N LEU A 294 -17.60 13.17 0.22
CA LEU A 294 -18.75 14.05 -0.01
C LEU A 294 -19.61 14.19 1.26
N TRP A 295 -19.85 13.10 1.98
CA TRP A 295 -20.57 13.11 3.25
C TRP A 295 -19.91 14.04 4.27
N GLN A 296 -18.60 13.91 4.48
CA GLN A 296 -17.82 14.77 5.37
C GLN A 296 -17.94 16.27 5.01
N ARG A 297 -18.32 16.60 3.77
CA ARG A 297 -18.39 17.97 3.25
C ARG A 297 -19.81 18.46 2.92
N ARG A 298 -20.85 17.70 3.29
CA ARG A 298 -22.28 18.01 2.99
C ARG A 298 -22.72 19.43 3.34
N GLU A 299 -22.21 20.00 4.43
CA GLU A 299 -22.60 21.35 4.89
C GLU A 299 -22.00 22.46 4.03
N ARG A 300 -20.92 22.18 3.30
CA ARG A 300 -20.24 23.16 2.45
C ARG A 300 -20.92 23.33 1.10
N TRP A 301 -21.57 22.29 0.58
CA TRP A 301 -22.33 22.37 -0.68
C TRP A 301 -23.44 23.43 -0.59
N TRP A 302 -24.09 23.55 0.57
CA TRP A 302 -25.17 24.52 0.78
C TRP A 302 -24.71 25.96 1.03
N ARG A 303 -23.41 26.19 1.25
CA ARG A 303 -22.84 27.52 1.54
C ARG A 303 -22.22 28.20 0.31
N TRP A 304 -22.44 27.68 -0.89
CA TRP A 304 -22.12 28.36 -2.16
C TRP A 304 -23.22 29.35 -2.58
N LYS A 305 -23.87 29.99 -1.61
CA LYS A 305 -24.73 31.16 -1.82
C LYS A 305 -23.98 32.38 -1.32
#